data_AF-A0A1C5DC25-F1
#
_entry.id   AF-A0A1C5DC25-F1
#
_cell.length_a   1.000
_cell.length_b   1.000
_cell.length_c   1.000
_cell.angle_alpha   90.00
_cell.angle_beta   90.00
_cell.angle_gamma   90.00
#
_symmetry.space_group_name_H-M   'P 1'
#
loop_
_entity.id
_entity.type
_entity.pdbx_description
1 polymer ?
#
loop_
_entity_poly.entity_id
_entity_poly.type
_entity_poly.pdbx_seq_one_letter_code
_entity_poly.pdbx_strand_id
1 'polypeptide(L)'
;MDRWDRMGRLAAYGGAAAMAPYAVIKVSWVVGSLLGLAPVGAGFGLAEWVVLNTVTVGMAAVGITLGLALARPWGMRLPGVPLVFCAWVGAGFLVSMLPYAVADSLLSEPDDSGGGDDPRMPGWEAALIQFGFIGMGLGLTLALPAYLRRRWPEAFSGRGGGPSPLGRAAVALGA
;
A
#
# COMPACT_ATOMS: atom_id res chain seq x y z
N MET A 1 -15.06 -18.35 -7.42
CA MET A 1 -14.20 -17.34 -6.78
C MET A 1 -14.61 -17.27 -5.33
N ASP A 2 -13.72 -17.63 -4.41
CA ASP A 2 -14.04 -17.61 -2.99
C ASP A 2 -14.31 -16.17 -2.53
N ARG A 3 -15.27 -15.99 -1.61
CA ARG A 3 -15.63 -14.69 -1.06
C ARG A 3 -14.41 -13.93 -0.51
N TRP A 4 -13.46 -14.67 0.05
CA TRP A 4 -12.18 -14.17 0.54
C TRP A 4 -11.31 -13.53 -0.55
N ASP A 5 -11.24 -14.16 -1.71
CA ASP A 5 -10.47 -13.65 -2.86
C ASP A 5 -11.04 -12.37 -3.42
N ARG A 6 -12.37 -12.30 -3.50
CA ARG A 6 -13.07 -11.09 -3.94
C ARG A 6 -12.78 -9.94 -2.97
N MET A 7 -12.86 -10.20 -1.66
CA MET A 7 -12.59 -9.20 -0.63
C MET A 7 -11.15 -8.69 -0.69
N GLY A 8 -10.17 -9.58 -0.85
CA GLY A 8 -8.76 -9.19 -1.00
C GLY A 8 -8.49 -8.36 -2.26
N ARG A 9 -9.14 -8.68 -3.39
CA ARG A 9 -9.02 -7.86 -4.61
C ARG A 9 -9.68 -6.49 -4.45
N LEU A 10 -10.85 -6.42 -3.82
CA LEU A 10 -11.53 -5.16 -3.55
C LEU A 10 -10.70 -4.28 -2.60
N ALA A 11 -10.11 -4.86 -1.55
CA ALA A 11 -9.23 -4.14 -0.65
C ALA A 11 -7.98 -3.60 -1.37
N ALA A 12 -7.38 -4.39 -2.25
CA ALA A 12 -6.25 -3.97 -3.07
C ALA A 12 -6.59 -2.78 -3.98
N TYR A 13 -7.75 -2.82 -4.65
CA TYR A 13 -8.24 -1.69 -5.45
C TYR A 13 -8.59 -0.49 -4.59
N GLY A 14 -9.23 -0.72 -3.44
CA GLY A 14 -9.57 0.34 -2.49
C GLY A 14 -8.34 1.07 -1.97
N GLY A 15 -7.28 0.35 -1.60
CA GLY A 15 -6.02 0.96 -1.18
C GLY A 15 -5.34 1.76 -2.28
N ALA A 16 -5.29 1.21 -3.50
CA ALA A 16 -4.77 1.93 -4.67
C ALA A 16 -5.58 3.19 -4.99
N ALA A 17 -6.92 3.10 -4.92
CA ALA A 17 -7.81 4.23 -5.14
C ALA A 17 -7.70 5.29 -4.04
N ALA A 18 -7.48 4.89 -2.78
CA ALA A 18 -7.30 5.81 -1.67
C ALA A 18 -5.98 6.61 -1.78
N MET A 19 -4.91 5.98 -2.26
CA MET A 19 -3.61 6.62 -2.45
C MET A 19 -3.56 7.53 -3.70
N ALA A 20 -4.40 7.28 -4.70
CA ALA A 20 -4.37 7.99 -5.97
C ALA A 20 -4.57 9.52 -5.88
N PRO A 21 -5.55 10.07 -5.12
CA PRO A 21 -5.71 11.51 -4.97
C PRO A 21 -4.46 12.20 -4.45
N TYR A 22 -3.83 11.62 -3.43
CA TYR A 22 -2.59 12.14 -2.86
C TYR A 22 -1.45 12.16 -3.90
N ALA A 23 -1.29 11.09 -4.67
CA ALA A 23 -0.30 11.03 -5.74
C ALA A 23 -0.54 12.10 -6.83
N VAL A 24 -1.79 12.31 -7.24
CA VAL A 24 -2.17 13.32 -8.25
C VAL A 24 -1.80 14.72 -7.77
N ILE A 25 -2.08 15.04 -6.51
CA ILE A 25 -1.68 16.32 -5.92
C ILE A 25 -0.15 16.44 -5.95
N LYS A 26 0.59 15.48 -5.42
CA LYS A 26 2.05 15.58 -5.41
C LYS A 26 2.64 15.74 -6.83
N VAL A 27 2.07 15.10 -7.84
CA VAL A 27 2.42 15.33 -9.26
C VAL A 27 2.08 16.75 -9.70
N SER A 28 0.90 17.28 -9.38
CA SER A 28 0.52 18.65 -9.76
C SER A 28 1.42 19.70 -9.12
N TRP A 29 1.91 19.47 -7.90
CA TRP A 29 2.89 20.36 -7.25
C TRP A 29 4.27 20.30 -7.91
N VAL A 30 4.75 19.12 -8.32
CA VAL A 30 6.01 19.00 -9.08
C VAL A 30 5.89 19.72 -10.43
N VAL A 31 4.83 19.42 -11.19
CA VAL A 31 4.60 20.05 -12.49
C VAL A 31 4.38 21.55 -12.36
N GLY A 32 3.54 21.97 -11.41
CA GLY A 32 3.23 23.37 -11.15
C GLY A 32 4.46 24.18 -10.72
N SER A 33 5.30 23.64 -9.84
CA SER A 33 6.54 24.31 -9.40
C SER A 33 7.58 24.42 -10.52
N LEU A 34 7.74 23.38 -11.34
CA LEU A 34 8.63 23.41 -12.50
C LEU A 34 8.17 24.40 -13.59
N LEU A 35 6.85 24.58 -13.75
CA LEU A 35 6.27 25.53 -14.68
C LEU A 35 6.14 26.96 -14.10
N GLY A 36 6.51 27.18 -12.84
CA GLY A 36 6.34 28.46 -12.15
C GLY A 36 4.88 28.85 -11.88
N LEU A 37 3.95 27.90 -11.97
CA LEU A 37 2.51 28.08 -11.78
C LEU A 37 2.07 27.86 -10.33
N ALA A 38 2.88 27.17 -9.53
CA ALA A 38 2.60 26.88 -8.13
C ALA A 38 3.73 27.39 -7.22
N PRO A 39 3.41 27.95 -6.05
CA PRO A 39 4.41 28.40 -5.09
C PRO A 39 5.21 27.21 -4.54
N VAL A 40 6.50 27.43 -4.30
CA VAL A 40 7.35 26.52 -3.54
C VAL A 40 7.09 26.79 -2.04
N GLY A 41 6.95 25.74 -1.23
CA GLY A 41 6.74 25.90 0.21
C GLY A 41 7.88 26.69 0.86
N ALA A 42 7.56 27.53 1.84
CA ALA A 42 8.58 28.41 2.42
C ALA A 42 9.70 27.60 3.08
N GLY A 43 10.92 28.13 3.00
CA GLY A 43 12.13 27.47 3.49
C GLY A 43 12.74 26.45 2.53
N PHE A 44 12.04 26.05 1.45
CA PHE A 44 12.57 25.14 0.44
C PHE A 44 13.10 25.88 -0.79
N GLY A 45 14.23 25.42 -1.32
CA GLY A 45 14.62 25.73 -2.69
C GLY A 45 13.78 24.94 -3.70
N LEU A 46 13.64 25.42 -4.94
CA LEU A 46 12.89 24.74 -6.01
C LEU A 46 13.35 23.28 -6.20
N ALA A 47 14.66 23.05 -6.23
CA ALA A 47 15.22 21.71 -6.42
C ALA A 47 14.84 20.76 -5.26
N GLU A 48 14.94 21.23 -4.03
CA GLU A 48 14.60 20.45 -2.84
C GLU A 48 13.10 20.12 -2.80
N TRP A 49 12.26 21.10 -3.08
CA TRP A 49 10.81 20.94 -3.21
C TRP A 49 10.44 19.88 -4.26
N VAL A 50 11.02 19.99 -5.45
CA VAL A 50 10.77 19.04 -6.54
C VAL A 50 11.24 17.64 -6.16
N VAL A 51 12.44 17.50 -5.58
CA VAL A 51 12.98 16.19 -5.17
C VAL A 51 12.09 15.54 -4.11
N LEU A 52 11.71 16.27 -3.05
CA LEU A 52 10.87 15.74 -1.98
C LEU A 52 9.51 15.25 -2.49
N ASN A 53 8.83 16.07 -3.30
CA ASN A 53 7.55 15.69 -3.85
C ASN A 53 7.69 14.56 -4.89
N THR A 54 8.75 14.55 -5.69
CA THR A 54 9.00 13.48 -6.68
C THR A 54 9.28 12.13 -6.00
N VAL A 55 10.08 12.10 -4.94
CA VAL A 55 10.31 10.88 -4.15
C VAL A 55 8.99 10.37 -3.57
N THR A 56 8.17 11.27 -3.06
CA THR A 56 6.84 10.94 -2.52
C THR A 56 5.90 10.37 -3.60
N VAL A 57 5.88 10.96 -4.80
CA VAL A 57 5.17 10.42 -5.95
C VAL A 57 5.66 9.01 -6.29
N GLY A 58 6.98 8.80 -6.31
CA GLY A 58 7.58 7.49 -6.56
C GLY A 58 7.12 6.44 -5.55
N MET A 59 7.15 6.77 -4.25
CA MET A 59 6.66 5.88 -3.19
C MET A 59 5.17 5.58 -3.34
N ALA A 60 4.35 6.58 -3.59
CA ALA A 60 2.91 6.41 -3.80
C ALA A 60 2.62 5.54 -5.04
N ALA A 61 3.35 5.77 -6.14
CA ALA A 61 3.24 4.98 -7.37
C ALA A 61 3.63 3.51 -7.15
N VAL A 62 4.69 3.25 -6.38
CA VAL A 62 5.08 1.88 -5.98
C VAL A 62 3.96 1.23 -5.18
N GLY A 63 3.40 1.94 -4.19
CA GLY A 63 2.26 1.45 -3.42
C GLY A 63 1.06 1.11 -4.31
N ILE A 64 0.61 2.05 -5.13
CA ILE A 64 -0.52 1.86 -6.06
C ILE A 64 -0.25 0.65 -6.97
N THR A 65 0.94 0.57 -7.55
CA THR A 65 1.33 -0.54 -8.44
C THR A 65 1.30 -1.88 -7.71
N LEU A 66 1.77 -1.92 -6.46
CA LEU A 66 1.76 -3.11 -5.62
C LEU A 66 0.32 -3.56 -5.31
N GLY A 67 -0.57 -2.63 -4.94
CA GLY A 67 -1.99 -2.92 -4.76
C GLY A 67 -2.60 -3.49 -6.03
N LEU A 68 -2.38 -2.86 -7.18
CA LEU A 68 -2.87 -3.34 -8.47
C LEU A 68 -2.27 -4.71 -8.86
N ALA A 69 -1.00 -4.97 -8.53
CA ALA A 69 -0.35 -6.25 -8.77
C ALA A 69 -1.03 -7.38 -7.97
N LEU A 70 -1.38 -7.12 -6.71
CA LEU A 70 -2.07 -8.10 -5.87
C LEU A 70 -3.51 -8.37 -6.36
N ALA A 71 -4.13 -7.39 -7.03
CA ALA A 71 -5.50 -7.47 -7.53
C ALA A 71 -5.62 -8.10 -8.93
N ARG A 72 -4.71 -7.77 -9.85
CA ARG A 72 -4.81 -8.07 -11.27
C ARG A 72 -4.04 -9.33 -11.68
N PRO A 73 -4.44 -9.99 -12.79
CA PRO A 73 -3.78 -11.19 -13.29
C PRO A 73 -2.31 -10.97 -13.70
N TRP A 74 -1.92 -9.74 -14.09
CA TRP A 74 -0.53 -9.46 -14.45
C TRP A 74 0.43 -9.59 -13.26
N GLY A 75 -0.02 -9.37 -12.02
CA GLY A 75 0.81 -9.56 -10.85
C GLY A 75 1.14 -11.02 -10.56
N MET A 76 0.42 -11.97 -11.16
CA MET A 76 0.78 -13.39 -11.11
C MET A 76 1.97 -13.72 -12.03
N ARG A 77 2.25 -12.87 -13.03
CA ARG A 77 3.38 -13.02 -13.94
C ARG A 77 4.69 -12.51 -13.34
N LEU A 78 4.61 -11.66 -12.31
CA LEU A 78 5.78 -11.15 -11.59
C LEU A 78 6.44 -12.24 -10.73
N PRO A 79 7.75 -12.11 -10.42
CA PRO A 79 8.40 -12.98 -9.44
C PRO A 79 7.71 -12.81 -8.07
N GLY A 80 7.15 -13.90 -7.55
CA GLY A 80 6.25 -13.86 -6.40
C GLY A 80 6.93 -13.45 -5.10
N VAL A 81 8.16 -13.92 -4.87
CA VAL A 81 8.90 -13.65 -3.61
C VAL A 81 9.20 -12.15 -3.44
N PRO A 82 9.80 -11.43 -4.43
CA PRO A 82 9.98 -9.99 -4.34
C PRO A 82 8.67 -9.22 -4.14
N LEU A 83 7.62 -9.59 -4.88
CA LEU A 83 6.33 -8.90 -4.78
C LEU A 83 5.72 -9.03 -3.38
N VAL A 84 5.73 -10.25 -2.84
CA VAL A 84 5.24 -10.55 -1.49
C VAL A 84 6.09 -9.84 -0.44
N PHE A 85 7.42 -9.85 -0.60
CA PHE A 85 8.33 -9.15 0.30
C PHE A 85 8.04 -7.65 0.33
N CYS A 86 7.93 -7.00 -0.84
CA CYS A 86 7.58 -5.59 -0.93
C CYS A 86 6.20 -5.29 -0.31
N ALA A 87 5.20 -6.13 -0.58
CA ALA A 87 3.86 -5.97 -0.01
C ALA A 87 3.86 -6.14 1.52
N TRP A 88 4.64 -7.08 2.03
CA TRP A 88 4.79 -7.33 3.45
C TRP A 88 5.50 -6.18 4.16
N VAL A 89 6.62 -5.69 3.61
CA VAL A 89 7.34 -4.52 4.15
C VAL A 89 6.45 -3.28 4.12
N GLY A 90 5.77 -3.02 2.99
CA GLY A 90 4.87 -1.89 2.85
C GLY A 90 3.68 -1.96 3.82
N ALA A 91 3.07 -3.14 3.97
CA ALA A 91 2.00 -3.33 4.95
C ALA A 91 2.51 -3.13 6.39
N GLY A 92 3.65 -3.72 6.74
CA GLY A 92 4.26 -3.56 8.07
C GLY A 92 4.55 -2.09 8.41
N PHE A 93 5.22 -1.38 7.50
CA PHE A 93 5.49 0.05 7.65
C PHE A 93 4.21 0.87 7.83
N LEU A 94 3.22 0.67 6.96
CA LEU A 94 1.97 1.43 7.00
C LEU A 94 1.15 1.12 8.25
N VAL A 95 1.08 -0.15 8.68
CA VAL A 95 0.39 -0.56 9.91
C VAL A 95 1.06 0.05 11.14
N SER A 96 2.40 0.07 11.20
CA SER A 96 3.14 0.72 12.29
C SER A 96 2.96 2.24 12.33
N MET A 97 2.61 2.87 11.20
CA MET A 97 2.30 4.30 11.15
C MET A 97 0.87 4.64 11.62
N LEU A 98 -0.06 3.67 11.63
CA LEU A 98 -1.46 3.91 11.99
C LEU A 98 -1.64 4.56 13.37
N PRO A 99 -0.96 4.14 14.46
CA PRO A 99 -1.11 4.79 15.75
C PRO A 99 -0.68 6.25 15.73
N TYR A 100 0.37 6.58 14.97
CA TYR A 100 0.82 7.95 14.79
C TYR A 100 -0.22 8.77 14.02
N ALA A 101 -0.75 8.23 12.91
CA ALA A 101 -1.79 8.88 12.13
C ALA A 101 -3.08 9.14 12.93
N VAL A 102 -3.46 8.19 13.80
CA VAL A 102 -4.61 8.35 14.71
C VAL A 102 -4.31 9.38 15.79
N ALA A 103 -3.14 9.34 16.43
CA ALA A 103 -2.76 10.33 17.42
C ALA A 103 -2.74 11.75 16.82
N ASP A 104 -2.17 11.89 15.63
CA ASP A 104 -2.14 13.15 14.87
C ASP A 104 -3.56 13.67 14.59
N SER A 105 -4.49 12.79 14.19
CA SER A 105 -5.90 13.18 13.95
C SER A 105 -6.64 13.63 15.22
N LEU A 106 -6.27 13.11 16.38
CA LEU A 106 -6.91 13.42 17.67
C LEU A 106 -6.30 14.65 18.34
N LEU A 107 -5.03 14.92 18.07
CA LEU A 107 -4.27 16.04 18.64
C LEU A 107 -4.29 17.29 17.76
N SER A 108 -4.59 17.14 16.47
CA SER A 108 -4.79 18.27 15.56
C SER A 108 -6.17 18.88 15.79
N GLU A 109 -6.22 20.08 16.37
CA GLU A 109 -7.46 20.85 16.40
C GLU A 109 -7.89 21.21 14.97
N PRO A 110 -9.20 21.20 14.66
CA PRO A 110 -9.69 21.73 13.38
C PRO A 110 -9.36 23.23 13.34
N ASP A 111 -8.36 23.59 12.56
CA ASP A 111 -7.87 24.96 12.44
C ASP A 111 -8.91 25.80 11.70
N ASP A 112 -9.80 26.44 12.45
CA ASP A 112 -10.77 27.44 11.98
C ASP A 112 -10.22 28.87 12.17
N SER A 113 -8.92 29.03 12.42
CA SER A 113 -8.28 30.32 12.66
C SER A 113 -7.42 30.80 11.49
N GLY A 114 -7.99 31.73 10.72
CA GLY A 114 -7.18 32.66 9.95
C GLY A 114 -6.30 33.50 10.88
N GLY A 115 -4.98 33.46 10.66
CA GLY A 115 -4.03 34.40 11.26
C GLY A 115 -2.84 33.73 11.96
N GLY A 116 -1.82 33.38 11.18
CA GLY A 116 -0.52 32.94 11.69
C GLY A 116 0.41 32.60 10.54
N ASP A 117 1.40 33.44 10.30
CA ASP A 117 2.27 33.52 9.12
C ASP A 117 3.34 32.40 9.05
N ASP A 118 2.98 31.18 9.44
CA ASP A 118 3.83 29.99 9.31
C ASP A 118 3.18 29.07 8.26
N PRO A 119 3.82 28.78 7.12
CA PRO A 119 3.26 27.94 6.08
C PRO A 119 3.30 26.47 6.50
N ARG A 120 2.44 26.17 7.48
CA ARG A 120 2.12 24.83 7.94
C ARG A 120 1.33 24.13 6.84
N MET A 121 1.63 22.86 6.60
CA MET A 121 0.95 22.04 5.59
C MET A 121 -0.58 22.20 5.70
N PRO A 122 -1.30 22.56 4.62
CA PRO A 122 -2.73 22.79 4.68
C PRO A 122 -3.48 21.59 5.27
N GLY A 123 -4.47 21.80 6.15
CA GLY A 123 -5.18 20.71 6.82
C GLY A 123 -5.83 19.69 5.86
N TRP A 124 -6.26 20.13 4.68
CA TRP A 124 -6.78 19.24 3.64
C TRP A 124 -5.71 18.29 3.06
N GLU A 125 -4.45 18.73 3.01
CA GLU A 125 -3.33 17.89 2.56
C GLU A 125 -3.04 16.80 3.59
N ALA A 126 -3.05 17.15 4.88
CA ALA A 126 -2.92 16.19 5.97
C ALA A 126 -4.03 15.12 5.94
N ALA A 127 -5.28 15.53 5.70
CA ALA A 127 -6.41 14.60 5.58
C ALA A 127 -6.23 13.61 4.41
N LEU A 128 -5.73 14.07 3.26
CA LEU A 128 -5.48 13.21 2.09
C LEU A 128 -4.31 12.27 2.28
N ILE A 129 -3.24 12.72 2.95
CA ILE A 129 -2.12 11.86 3.36
C ILE A 129 -2.67 10.76 4.25
N GLN A 130 -3.41 11.12 5.29
CA GLN A 130 -3.96 10.17 6.24
C GLN A 130 -4.88 9.15 5.55
N PHE A 131 -5.84 9.62 4.76
CA PHE A 131 -6.75 8.77 4.00
C PHE A 131 -5.99 7.82 3.06
N GLY A 132 -5.01 8.34 2.32
CA GLY A 132 -4.21 7.55 1.38
C GLY A 132 -3.37 6.49 2.06
N PHE A 133 -2.64 6.85 3.13
CA PHE A 133 -1.77 5.93 3.86
C PHE A 133 -2.55 4.85 4.62
N ILE A 134 -3.62 5.24 5.33
CA ILE A 134 -4.49 4.29 6.04
C ILE A 134 -5.17 3.34 5.05
N GLY A 135 -5.78 3.90 4.00
CA GLY A 135 -6.48 3.12 2.97
C GLY A 135 -5.55 2.14 2.28
N MET A 136 -4.34 2.57 1.94
CA MET A 136 -3.31 1.72 1.33
C MET A 136 -2.82 0.63 2.29
N GLY A 137 -2.58 0.96 3.55
CA GLY A 137 -2.14 0.00 4.58
C GLY A 137 -3.15 -1.11 4.82
N LEU A 138 -4.42 -0.74 5.00
CA LEU A 138 -5.53 -1.70 5.10
C LEU A 138 -5.68 -2.52 3.82
N GLY A 139 -5.57 -1.87 2.66
CA GLY A 139 -5.62 -2.51 1.35
C GLY A 139 -4.60 -3.64 1.21
N LEU A 140 -3.32 -3.37 1.50
CA LEU A 140 -2.26 -4.38 1.43
C LEU A 140 -2.45 -5.50 2.46
N THR A 141 -2.82 -5.14 3.68
CA THR A 141 -2.98 -6.10 4.79
C THR A 141 -4.04 -7.15 4.46
N LEU A 142 -5.14 -6.74 3.82
CA LEU A 142 -6.20 -7.65 3.40
C LEU A 142 -5.91 -8.34 2.06
N ALA A 143 -5.24 -7.64 1.13
CA ALA A 143 -4.94 -8.17 -0.19
C ALA A 143 -3.85 -9.24 -0.20
N LEU A 144 -2.82 -9.08 0.63
CA LEU A 144 -1.64 -9.94 0.63
C LEU A 144 -1.96 -11.39 1.02
N PRO A 145 -2.70 -11.70 2.10
CA PRO A 145 -3.08 -13.07 2.43
C PRO A 145 -3.94 -13.73 1.35
N ALA A 146 -4.84 -12.95 0.72
CA ALA A 146 -5.66 -13.46 -0.38
C ALA A 146 -4.80 -13.74 -1.63
N TYR A 147 -3.82 -12.90 -1.94
CA TYR A 147 -2.87 -13.12 -3.03
C TYR A 147 -2.01 -14.38 -2.79
N LEU A 148 -1.49 -14.56 -1.58
CA LEU A 148 -0.68 -15.72 -1.21
C LEU A 148 -1.44 -17.03 -1.39
N ARG A 149 -2.70 -17.09 -0.95
CA ARG A 149 -3.58 -18.26 -1.14
C ARG A 149 -3.81 -18.59 -2.62
N ARG A 150 -3.99 -17.58 -3.48
CA ARG A 150 -4.14 -17.78 -4.93
C ARG A 150 -2.86 -18.25 -5.61
N ARG A 151 -1.70 -17.76 -5.14
CA ARG A 151 -0.41 -18.02 -5.78
C ARG A 151 0.22 -19.34 -5.37
N TRP A 152 0.08 -19.71 -4.10
CA TRP A 152 0.64 -20.94 -3.56
C TRP A 152 -0.43 -21.72 -2.77
N PRO A 153 -1.49 -22.21 -3.45
CA PRO A 153 -2.57 -22.94 -2.77
C PRO A 153 -2.05 -24.16 -2.00
N GLU A 154 -1.01 -24.81 -2.53
CA GLU A 154 -0.34 -25.97 -1.91
C GLU A 154 0.22 -25.69 -0.51
N ALA A 155 0.70 -24.46 -0.26
CA ALA A 155 1.21 -24.06 1.05
C ALA A 155 0.10 -23.87 2.10
N PHE A 156 -1.15 -23.71 1.65
CA PHE A 156 -2.34 -23.50 2.50
C PHE A 156 -3.26 -24.73 2.55
N SER A 157 -3.16 -25.65 1.59
CA SER A 157 -3.71 -26.99 1.70
C SER A 157 -2.77 -27.80 2.59
N GLY A 158 -3.13 -27.94 3.86
CA GLY A 158 -2.33 -28.67 4.85
C GLY A 158 -1.82 -30.01 4.33
N ARG A 159 -0.65 -30.41 4.86
CA ARG A 159 0.08 -31.68 4.68
C ARG A 159 -0.82 -32.92 4.85
N GLY A 160 -1.72 -33.18 3.91
CA GLY A 160 -2.86 -34.09 4.08
C GLY A 160 -3.10 -35.07 2.92
N GLY A 161 -2.10 -35.33 2.09
CA GLY A 161 -2.26 -36.26 0.95
C GLY A 161 -0.98 -36.92 0.44
N GLY A 162 0.14 -36.82 1.16
CA GLY A 162 1.29 -37.68 0.87
C GLY A 162 1.01 -39.07 1.46
N PRO A 163 1.13 -40.18 0.70
CA PRO A 163 1.00 -41.50 1.29
C PRO A 163 1.94 -41.61 2.48
N SER A 164 1.41 -41.99 3.63
CA SER A 164 2.24 -42.26 4.81
C SER A 164 3.31 -43.29 4.41
N PRO A 165 4.55 -43.18 4.90
CA PRO A 165 5.60 -44.18 4.64
C PRO A 165 5.14 -45.61 4.98
N LEU A 166 4.20 -45.73 5.92
CA LEU A 166 3.57 -46.97 6.35
C LEU A 166 2.63 -47.59 5.29
N GLY A 167 1.97 -46.79 4.44
CA GLY A 167 1.14 -47.29 3.33
C GLY A 167 1.96 -47.91 2.20
N ARG A 168 3.21 -47.45 1.99
CA ARG A 168 4.15 -48.04 1.02
C ARG A 168 4.72 -49.39 1.50
N ALA A 169 4.97 -49.52 2.80
CA ALA A 169 5.45 -50.78 3.39
C ALA A 169 4.39 -51.88 3.37
N ALA A 170 3.11 -51.54 3.61
CA ALA A 170 2.01 -52.51 3.56
C ALA A 170 1.75 -53.07 2.14
N VAL A 171 1.98 -52.27 1.09
CA VAL A 171 1.85 -52.72 -0.31
C VAL A 171 3.05 -53.56 -0.74
N ALA A 172 4.26 -53.26 -0.23
CA ALA A 172 5.46 -54.02 -0.54
C ALA A 172 5.55 -55.38 0.20
N LEU A 173 4.81 -55.56 1.30
CA LEU A 173 4.74 -56.81 2.06
C LEU A 173 3.52 -57.68 1.70
N GLY A 174 2.66 -57.19 0.80
CA GLY A 174 1.45 -57.88 0.32
C GLY A 174 1.50 -58.31 -1.16
N ALA A 175 2.65 -58.17 -1.82
CA ALA A 175 2.93 -58.62 -3.19
C ALA A 175 4.09 -59.62 -3.18
#